data_AF-A0A2V6EE38-F1
#
_entry.id   AF-A0A2V6EE38-F1
#
_cell.length_a   1.000
_cell.length_b   1.000
_cell.length_c   1.000
_cell.angle_alpha   90.00
_cell.angle_beta   90.00
_cell.angle_gamma   90.00
#
_symmetry.space_group_name_H-M   'P 1'
#
loop_
_entity.id
_entity.type
_entity.pdbx_description
1 polymer ?
#
loop_
_entity_poly.entity_id
_entity_poly.type
_entity_poly.pdbx_seq_one_letter_code
_entity_poly.pdbx_strand_id
1 'polypeptide(L)' 'MPPMLTEAARTSRPRLSKSKNKKSVDPSRVLHVLGDHILLDGFKIVLDQEKSRGSYLYDAVNGHRLIDLYGFFGSMP' A
#
# COMPACT_ATOMS: atom_id res chain seq x y z
N MET A 1 22.78 32.77 20.72
CA MET A 1 21.82 32.20 19.74
C MET A 1 20.97 31.17 20.46
N PRO A 2 19.64 31.30 20.50
CA PRO A 2 18.75 30.29 21.07
C PRO A 2 18.56 29.11 20.08
N PRO A 3 18.35 27.87 20.57
CA PRO A 3 18.02 26.73 19.72
C PRO A 3 16.53 26.77 19.37
N MET A 4 16.21 26.85 18.08
CA MET A 4 14.84 26.72 17.60
C MET A 4 14.62 25.27 17.13
N LEU A 5 13.47 24.72 17.53
CA LEU A 5 12.84 23.46 17.08
C LEU A 5 13.12 22.20 17.93
N THR A 6 12.78 22.26 19.22
CA THR A 6 12.20 21.10 19.92
C THR A 6 10.69 21.29 19.93
N GLU A 7 9.96 20.66 19.00
CA GLU A 7 8.57 20.21 19.16
C GLU A 7 8.06 19.63 17.83
N ALA A 8 8.12 18.31 17.71
CA ALA A 8 7.12 17.58 16.94
C ALA A 8 6.41 16.67 17.94
N ALA A 9 5.55 17.28 18.76
CA ALA A 9 4.62 16.55 19.60
C ALA A 9 3.85 15.57 18.71
N ARG A 10 4.08 14.27 18.93
CA ARG A 10 3.35 13.19 18.28
C ARG A 10 1.91 13.26 18.74
N THR A 11 1.08 14.02 18.03
CA THR A 11 -0.37 13.92 18.19
C THR A 11 -0.78 12.56 17.65
N SER A 12 -1.05 11.64 18.57
CA SER A 12 -1.62 10.33 18.26
C SER A 12 -3.02 10.54 17.70
N ARG A 13 -3.14 10.68 16.38
CA ARG A 13 -4.44 10.70 15.70
C ARG A 13 -5.16 9.38 16.03
N PRO A 14 -6.42 9.41 16.48
CA PRO A 14 -7.17 8.18 16.73
C PRO A 14 -7.30 7.43 15.40
N ARG A 15 -6.89 6.15 15.39
CA ARG A 15 -7.09 5.26 14.25
C ARG A 15 -8.59 5.23 13.94
N LEU A 16 -8.99 5.72 12.77
CA LEU A 16 -10.34 5.54 12.26
C LEU A 16 -10.71 4.06 12.37
N SER A 17 -11.78 3.75 13.10
CA SER A 17 -12.30 2.40 13.22
C SER A 17 -12.62 1.87 11.82
N LYS A 18 -11.89 0.84 11.40
CA LYS A 18 -12.03 0.21 10.08
C LYS A 18 -13.48 -0.27 9.93
N SER A 19 -14.22 0.32 8.99
CA SER A 19 -15.61 -0.06 8.67
C SER A 19 -15.66 -1.56 8.36
N LYS A 20 -16.36 -2.33 9.20
CA LYS A 20 -16.47 -3.80 9.14
C LYS A 20 -17.52 -4.27 8.13
N ASN A 21 -17.49 -3.74 6.92
CA ASN A 21 -18.25 -4.36 5.83
C ASN A 21 -17.66 -4.03 4.47
N LYS A 22 -16.56 -4.70 4.12
CA LYS A 22 -16.07 -4.75 2.75
C LYS A 22 -16.09 -6.22 2.34
N LYS A 23 -16.93 -6.57 1.37
CA LYS A 23 -16.79 -7.84 0.65
C LYS A 23 -15.36 -7.87 0.11
N SER A 24 -14.50 -8.71 0.69
CA SER A 24 -13.13 -8.86 0.21
C SER A 24 -13.19 -9.64 -1.09
N VAL A 25 -12.69 -9.03 -2.18
CA VAL A 25 -12.46 -9.76 -3.43
C VAL A 25 -11.24 -10.65 -3.21
N ASP A 26 -11.32 -11.89 -3.70
CA ASP A 26 -10.16 -12.79 -3.71
C ASP A 26 -9.00 -12.14 -4.48
N PRO A 27 -7.77 -12.05 -3.92
CA PRO A 27 -6.65 -11.40 -4.59
C PRO A 27 -6.40 -11.91 -6.01
N SER A 28 -6.57 -13.21 -6.25
CA SER A 28 -6.37 -13.84 -7.57
C SER A 28 -7.39 -13.35 -8.61
N ARG A 29 -8.52 -12.79 -8.17
CA ARG A 29 -9.59 -12.30 -9.05
C ARG A 29 -9.51 -10.79 -9.35
N VAL A 30 -8.71 -10.03 -8.61
CA VAL A 30 -8.65 -8.56 -8.71
C VAL A 30 -8.28 -8.10 -10.12
N LEU A 31 -7.20 -8.64 -10.69
CA LEU A 31 -6.76 -8.25 -12.03
C LEU A 31 -7.75 -8.66 -13.11
N HIS A 32 -8.44 -9.80 -12.97
CA HIS A 32 -9.49 -10.16 -13.92
C HIS A 32 -10.62 -9.13 -13.92
N VAL A 33 -11.13 -8.77 -12.75
CA VAL A 33 -12.25 -7.82 -12.64
C VAL A 33 -11.88 -6.44 -13.17
N LEU A 34 -10.64 -5.99 -12.94
CA LEU A 34 -10.17 -4.73 -13.51
C LEU A 34 -10.01 -4.81 -15.03
N GLY A 35 -9.56 -5.95 -15.56
CA GLY A 35 -9.37 -6.15 -17.00
C GLY A 35 -10.65 -6.05 -17.82
N ASP A 36 -11.82 -6.29 -17.22
CA ASP A 36 -13.13 -6.13 -17.86
C ASP A 36 -13.51 -4.64 -18.08
N HIS A 37 -12.78 -3.70 -17.46
CA HIS A 37 -13.14 -2.28 -17.43
C HIS A 37 -12.02 -1.31 -17.81
N ILE A 38 -10.76 -1.71 -17.63
CA ILE A 38 -9.59 -0.87 -17.92
C ILE A 38 -8.50 -1.69 -18.61
N LEU A 39 -7.66 -1.00 -19.39
CA LEU A 39 -6.45 -1.61 -19.93
C LEU A 39 -5.49 -1.93 -18.79
N LEU A 40 -5.06 -3.19 -18.70
CA LEU A 40 -4.06 -3.62 -17.75
C LEU A 40 -2.72 -3.79 -18.47
N ASP A 41 -1.92 -2.73 -18.52
CA ASP A 41 -0.57 -2.71 -19.12
C ASP A 41 0.56 -2.61 -18.08
N GLY A 42 0.22 -2.29 -16.83
CA GLY A 42 1.17 -2.25 -15.71
C GLY A 42 1.58 -3.62 -15.14
N PHE A 43 2.32 -3.57 -14.02
CA PHE A 43 2.76 -4.75 -13.28
C PHE A 43 1.58 -5.61 -12.81
N LYS A 44 1.70 -6.93 -12.97
CA LYS A 44 0.67 -7.91 -12.58
C LYS A 44 0.83 -8.31 -11.10
N ILE A 45 0.77 -7.33 -10.22
CA ILE A 45 0.94 -7.51 -8.76
C ILE A 45 -0.33 -7.01 -8.06
N VAL A 46 -0.79 -7.73 -7.04
CA VAL A 46 -1.85 -7.24 -6.16
C VAL A 46 -1.22 -6.86 -4.81
N LEU A 47 -1.15 -5.57 -4.54
CA LEU A 47 -0.44 -5.05 -3.36
C LEU A 47 -1.18 -5.38 -2.05
N ASP A 48 -0.52 -6.13 -1.16
CA ASP A 48 -0.97 -6.29 0.24
C ASP A 48 -0.45 -5.13 1.10
N GLN A 49 -1.33 -4.19 1.44
CA GLN A 49 -0.99 -2.99 2.22
C GLN A 49 -0.66 -3.27 3.69
N GLU A 50 -1.09 -4.40 4.25
CA GLU A 50 -0.84 -4.72 5.65
C GLU A 50 0.54 -5.35 5.81
N LYS A 51 0.92 -6.22 4.87
CA LYS A 51 2.21 -6.94 4.87
C LYS A 51 3.36 -6.16 4.22
N SER A 52 3.09 -5.28 3.26
CA SER A 52 4.12 -4.45 2.61
C SER A 52 4.70 -3.45 3.61
N ARG A 53 6.05 -3.32 3.65
CA ARG A 53 6.76 -2.47 4.62
C ARG A 53 8.12 -2.01 4.08
N GLY A 54 8.43 -0.73 4.28
CA GLY A 54 9.68 -0.13 3.83
C GLY A 54 9.85 -0.30 2.33
N SER A 55 11.06 -0.65 1.89
CA SER A 55 11.38 -0.93 0.48
C SER A 55 10.95 -2.33 0.02
N TYR A 56 9.92 -2.93 0.62
CA TYR A 56 9.41 -4.24 0.22
C TYR A 56 7.90 -4.23 0.00
N LEU A 57 7.47 -4.64 -1.19
CA LEU A 57 6.08 -4.91 -1.54
C LEU A 57 5.77 -6.39 -1.37
N TYR A 58 4.54 -6.70 -0.97
CA TYR A 58 4.05 -8.06 -0.86
C TYR A 58 2.92 -8.30 -1.87
N ASP A 59 3.11 -9.30 -2.73
CA ASP A 59 2.08 -9.73 -3.67
C ASP A 59 1.07 -10.64 -2.97
N ALA A 60 -0.18 -10.19 -2.89
CA ALA A 60 -1.27 -10.89 -2.24
C ALA A 60 -1.69 -12.18 -2.98
N VAL A 61 -1.36 -12.31 -4.27
CA VAL A 61 -1.72 -13.50 -5.07
C VAL A 61 -0.79 -14.66 -4.74
N ASN A 62 0.52 -14.47 -4.92
CA ASN A 62 1.50 -15.56 -4.81
C ASN A 62 2.25 -15.57 -3.47
N GLY A 63 2.10 -14.53 -2.65
CA GLY A 63 2.79 -14.39 -1.38
C GLY A 63 4.26 -13.96 -1.49
N HIS A 64 4.69 -13.52 -2.68
CA HIS A 64 6.07 -13.12 -2.91
C HIS A 64 6.37 -11.75 -2.31
N ARG A 65 7.61 -11.59 -1.80
CA ARG A 65 8.14 -10.31 -1.35
C ARG A 65 9.08 -9.75 -2.41
N LEU A 66 8.82 -8.52 -2.83
CA LEU A 66 9.50 -7.82 -3.92
C LEU A 66 10.25 -6.61 -3.34
N ILE A 67 11.50 -6.38 -3.74
CA ILE A 67 12.23 -5.15 -3.39
C ILE A 67 11.67 -4.01 -4.26
N ASP A 68 11.25 -2.93 -3.62
CA ASP A 68 10.74 -1.73 -4.27
C ASP A 68 11.89 -0.75 -4.58
N LEU A 69 12.34 -0.77 -5.83
CA LEU A 69 13.22 0.25 -6.40
C LEU A 69 12.46 1.20 -7.34
N TYR A 70 11.12 1.14 -7.31
CA TYR A 70 10.24 1.93 -8.14
C TYR A 70 9.64 3.12 -7.39
N GLY A 71 9.33 2.92 -6.11
CA GLY A 71 8.86 3.97 -5.18
C GLY A 71 7.55 4.61 -5.61
N PHE A 72 6.68 3.85 -6.29
CA PHE A 72 5.43 4.36 -6.88
C PHE A 72 5.64 5.62 -7.73
N PHE A 73 6.54 5.55 -8.73
CA PHE A 73 6.97 6.72 -9.51
C PHE A 73 7.64 7.81 -8.66
N GLY A 74 8.32 7.42 -7.58
CA GLY A 74 8.94 8.32 -6.62
C GLY A 74 7.96 9.07 -5.70
N SER A 75 6.68 8.69 -5.66
CA SER A 75 5.68 9.34 -4.80
C SER A 75 5.66 8.79 -3.37
N MET A 76 6.35 7.68 -3.09
CA MET A 76 6.41 7.11 -1.75
C MET A 76 7.61 7.69 -0.98
N PRO A 77 7.37 8.43 0.13
CA PRO A 77 8.40 9.13 0.89
C PRO A 77 9.22 8.22 1.82
#